data_AF-A0A102DDB8-F1
#
_entry.id   AF-A0A102DDB8-F1
#
_cell.length_a   1.000
_cell.length_b   1.000
_cell.length_c   1.000
_cell.angle_alpha   90.00
_cell.angle_beta   90.00
_cell.angle_gamma   90.00
#
_symmetry.space_group_name_H-M   'P 1'
#
loop_
_entity.id
_entity.type
_entity.pdbx_description
1 polymer ?
#
loop_
_entity_poly.entity_id
_entity_poly.type
_entity_poly.pdbx_seq_one_letter_code
_entity_poly.pdbx_strand_id
1 'polypeptide(L)'
;MAVAGDPTGAALVTPPPATLTPERYELALEDYAIDPTLVQQADPILRDVGLSNDAANKLLPVARDIMARTQESVVRQIEGAAAAQKQAWHQAFVSDPEIGGARRTETEHFAAKGLDALGYAQGHPFRQALDNSGFGNHPDMIRAFRRLGELVGEDGSFVRPTTATSRNRPVWERLYPNESR
;
A
#
# COMPACT_ATOMS: atom_id res chain seq x y z
N MET A 1 -29.64 -43.31 -65.62
CA MET A 1 -30.61 -42.64 -64.75
C MET A 1 -30.66 -43.39 -63.42
N ALA A 2 -30.70 -42.64 -62.32
CA ALA A 2 -30.62 -43.03 -60.90
C ALA A 2 -31.61 -44.14 -60.48
N VAL A 3 -31.43 -44.88 -59.37
CA VAL A 3 -31.54 -44.42 -57.96
C VAL A 3 -30.94 -45.54 -57.04
N ALA A 4 -29.92 -45.31 -56.20
CA ALA A 4 -29.94 -44.80 -54.80
C ALA A 4 -31.06 -45.45 -53.96
N GLY A 5 -30.87 -46.07 -52.79
CA GLY A 5 -29.84 -46.01 -51.75
C GLY A 5 -30.57 -46.45 -50.46
N ASP A 6 -29.94 -47.32 -49.68
CA ASP A 6 -30.44 -48.01 -48.48
C ASP A 6 -31.17 -47.10 -47.45
N PRO A 7 -32.33 -47.48 -46.87
CA PRO A 7 -32.95 -46.69 -45.82
C PRO A 7 -32.31 -47.00 -44.46
N THR A 8 -31.40 -46.11 -44.09
CA THR A 8 -31.28 -45.47 -42.77
C THR A 8 -31.46 -46.37 -41.54
N GLY A 9 -30.32 -46.82 -41.03
CA GLY A 9 -30.17 -47.35 -39.69
C GLY A 9 -30.64 -46.37 -38.61
N ALA A 10 -31.22 -46.96 -37.57
CA ALA A 10 -31.61 -46.29 -36.33
C ALA A 10 -30.46 -45.41 -35.82
N ALA A 11 -30.72 -44.10 -35.74
CA ALA A 11 -29.91 -43.19 -34.96
C ALA A 11 -29.99 -43.63 -33.51
N LEU A 12 -28.96 -44.34 -33.05
CA LEU A 12 -28.69 -44.51 -31.63
C LEU A 12 -28.44 -43.11 -31.08
N VAL A 13 -29.47 -42.55 -30.44
CA VAL A 13 -29.30 -41.44 -29.51
C VAL A 13 -28.40 -41.97 -28.41
N THR A 14 -27.10 -41.72 -28.53
CA THR A 14 -26.16 -41.90 -27.43
C THR A 14 -26.59 -40.94 -26.32
N PRO A 15 -26.91 -41.44 -25.11
CA PRO A 15 -27.11 -40.54 -23.98
C PRO A 15 -25.83 -39.72 -23.76
N PRO A 16 -25.94 -38.46 -23.31
CA PRO A 16 -24.76 -37.68 -22.94
C PRO A 16 -23.96 -38.46 -21.88
N PRO A 17 -22.61 -38.43 -21.90
CA PRO A 17 -21.81 -39.20 -20.97
C PRO A 17 -22.14 -38.76 -19.55
N ALA A 18 -22.93 -39.57 -18.85
CA ALA A 18 -23.14 -39.45 -17.43
C ALA A 18 -21.83 -39.85 -16.72
N THR A 19 -21.50 -39.13 -15.63
CA THR A 19 -20.46 -39.41 -14.62
C THR A 19 -19.02 -38.93 -14.87
N LEU A 20 -18.80 -37.60 -14.83
CA LEU A 20 -17.44 -37.05 -14.63
C LEU A 20 -17.34 -36.01 -13.49
N THR A 21 -18.43 -35.70 -12.78
CA THR A 21 -18.44 -34.77 -11.66
C THR A 21 -18.10 -35.51 -10.37
N PRO A 22 -17.00 -35.19 -9.68
CA PRO A 22 -16.58 -35.93 -8.48
C PRO A 22 -17.42 -35.56 -7.25
N GLU A 23 -17.57 -36.50 -6.30
CA GLU A 23 -18.24 -36.22 -5.02
C GLU A 23 -17.47 -35.19 -4.17
N ARG A 24 -16.14 -35.16 -4.32
CA ARG A 24 -15.20 -34.22 -3.71
C ARG A 24 -14.14 -33.85 -4.75
N TYR A 25 -13.82 -32.56 -4.91
CA TYR A 25 -12.71 -32.17 -5.79
C TYR A 25 -11.36 -32.32 -5.10
N GLU A 26 -10.41 -32.91 -5.81
CA GLU A 26 -9.00 -32.93 -5.42
C GLU A 26 -8.27 -31.87 -6.25
N LEU A 27 -8.31 -30.65 -5.76
CA LEU A 27 -7.64 -29.51 -6.38
C LEU A 27 -6.19 -29.45 -5.90
N ALA A 28 -5.25 -29.53 -6.83
CA ALA A 28 -3.83 -29.43 -6.53
C ALA A 28 -3.15 -28.46 -7.51
N LEU A 29 -2.36 -27.54 -6.96
CA LEU A 29 -1.46 -26.68 -7.71
C LEU A 29 -0.03 -27.03 -7.31
N GLU A 30 0.83 -27.26 -8.31
CA GLU A 30 2.27 -27.38 -8.07
C GLU A 30 2.79 -26.11 -7.38
N ASP A 31 3.49 -26.31 -6.25
CA ASP A 31 4.10 -25.28 -5.41
C ASP A 31 3.13 -24.25 -4.78
N TYR A 32 1.83 -24.55 -4.70
CA TYR A 32 0.86 -23.66 -4.05
C TYR A 32 -0.16 -24.42 -3.20
N ALA A 33 -0.17 -24.15 -1.89
CA ALA A 33 -1.19 -24.67 -1.00
C ALA A 33 -2.51 -23.91 -1.23
N ILE A 34 -3.53 -24.61 -1.71
CA ILE A 34 -4.88 -24.05 -1.83
C ILE A 34 -5.50 -24.02 -0.43
N ASP A 35 -6.05 -22.87 -0.04
CA ASP A 35 -6.76 -22.74 1.22
C ASP A 35 -7.93 -23.74 1.27
N PRO A 36 -7.99 -24.63 2.28
CA PRO A 36 -9.06 -25.62 2.38
C PRO A 36 -10.47 -25.01 2.46
N THR A 37 -10.60 -23.77 2.95
CA THR A 37 -11.88 -23.05 2.96
C THR A 37 -12.32 -22.64 1.56
N LEU A 38 -11.38 -22.29 0.67
CA LEU A 38 -11.68 -21.98 -0.73
C LEU A 38 -12.13 -23.24 -1.47
N VAL A 39 -11.51 -24.39 -1.19
CA VAL A 39 -11.93 -25.69 -1.73
C VAL A 39 -13.35 -26.03 -1.26
N GLN A 40 -13.66 -25.87 0.03
CA GLN A 40 -15.00 -26.12 0.56
C GLN A 40 -16.09 -25.22 -0.06
N GLN A 41 -15.75 -23.97 -0.40
CA GLN A 41 -16.66 -23.05 -1.07
C GLN A 41 -16.81 -23.35 -2.56
N ALA A 42 -15.73 -23.77 -3.23
CA ALA A 42 -15.73 -24.10 -4.64
C ALA A 42 -16.43 -25.44 -4.93
N ASP A 43 -16.28 -26.45 -4.08
CA ASP A 43 -16.84 -27.80 -4.25
C ASP A 43 -18.33 -27.84 -4.64
N PRO A 44 -19.27 -27.20 -3.92
CA PRO A 44 -20.68 -27.22 -4.31
C PRO A 44 -20.94 -26.50 -5.64
N ILE A 45 -20.20 -25.42 -5.93
CA ILE A 45 -20.35 -24.65 -7.17
C ILE A 45 -19.86 -25.49 -8.34
N LEU A 46 -18.63 -26.03 -8.26
CA LEU A 46 -18.04 -26.86 -9.30
C LEU A 46 -18.90 -28.10 -9.59
N ARG A 47 -19.54 -28.69 -8.57
CA ARG A 47 -20.51 -29.78 -8.76
C ARG A 47 -21.77 -29.32 -9.49
N ASP A 48 -22.33 -28.17 -9.13
CA ASP A 48 -23.52 -27.60 -9.78
C ASP A 48 -23.28 -27.30 -11.27
N VAL A 49 -22.10 -26.77 -11.62
CA VAL A 49 -21.73 -26.54 -13.03
C VAL A 49 -21.29 -27.82 -13.77
N GLY A 50 -21.22 -28.96 -13.08
CA GLY A 50 -20.90 -30.26 -13.67
C GLY A 50 -19.46 -30.43 -14.13
N LEU A 51 -18.50 -29.69 -13.56
CA LEU A 51 -17.09 -29.80 -13.95
C LEU A 51 -16.50 -31.17 -13.58
N SER A 52 -15.50 -31.63 -14.34
CA SER A 52 -14.71 -32.79 -13.94
C SER A 52 -13.50 -32.35 -13.11
N ASN A 53 -12.92 -33.27 -12.34
CA ASN A 53 -11.73 -32.96 -11.55
C ASN A 53 -10.55 -32.50 -12.44
N ASP A 54 -10.36 -33.16 -13.59
CA ASP A 54 -9.34 -32.78 -14.57
C ASP A 54 -9.60 -31.37 -15.17
N ALA A 55 -10.85 -31.06 -15.49
CA ALA A 55 -11.22 -29.73 -15.98
C ALA A 55 -11.02 -28.65 -14.90
N ALA A 56 -11.36 -28.93 -13.65
CA ALA A 56 -11.15 -28.02 -12.53
C ALA A 56 -9.65 -27.77 -12.29
N ASN A 57 -8.82 -28.82 -12.31
CA ASN A 57 -7.36 -28.68 -12.17
C ASN A 57 -6.73 -27.87 -13.31
N LYS A 58 -7.25 -27.96 -14.54
CA LYS A 58 -6.79 -27.12 -15.67
C LYS A 58 -7.09 -25.62 -15.51
N LEU A 59 -8.10 -25.25 -14.71
CA LEU A 59 -8.45 -23.85 -14.45
C LEU A 59 -7.60 -23.23 -13.32
N LEU A 60 -7.05 -24.06 -12.43
CA LEU A 60 -6.26 -23.59 -11.29
C LEU A 60 -5.04 -22.73 -11.67
N PRO A 61 -4.24 -23.06 -12.70
CA PRO A 61 -3.15 -22.18 -13.16
C PRO A 61 -3.65 -20.81 -13.62
N VAL A 62 -4.81 -20.74 -14.30
CA VAL A 62 -5.41 -19.47 -14.74
C VAL A 62 -5.86 -18.64 -13.53
N ALA A 63 -6.46 -19.28 -12.53
CA ALA A 63 -6.84 -18.61 -11.28
C ALA A 63 -5.60 -18.07 -10.54
N ARG A 64 -4.51 -18.84 -10.48
CA ARG A 64 -3.22 -18.38 -9.93
C ARG A 64 -2.70 -17.15 -10.67
N ASP A 65 -2.68 -17.17 -12.00
CA ASP A 65 -2.20 -16.05 -12.80
C ASP A 65 -3.05 -14.78 -12.59
N ILE A 66 -4.38 -14.93 -12.49
CA ILE A 66 -5.28 -13.81 -12.17
C ILE A 66 -4.95 -13.24 -10.80
N MET A 67 -4.76 -14.08 -9.78
CA MET A 67 -4.39 -13.64 -8.44
C MET A 67 -3.03 -12.93 -8.44
N ALA A 68 -2.02 -13.49 -9.10
CA ALA A 68 -0.69 -12.89 -9.20
C ALA A 68 -0.73 -11.51 -9.89
N ARG A 69 -1.45 -11.41 -11.02
CA ARG A 69 -1.63 -10.14 -11.74
C ARG A 69 -2.43 -9.12 -10.93
N THR A 70 -3.42 -9.56 -10.18
CA THR A 70 -4.20 -8.70 -9.28
C THR A 70 -3.34 -8.19 -8.12
N GLN A 71 -2.51 -9.05 -7.53
CA GLN A 71 -1.58 -8.62 -6.50
C GLN A 71 -0.57 -7.60 -7.05
N GLU A 72 0.00 -7.87 -8.22
CA GLU A 72 0.91 -6.94 -8.90
C GLU A 72 0.23 -5.61 -9.25
N SER A 73 -1.03 -5.61 -9.70
CA SER A 73 -1.77 -4.39 -9.98
C SER A 73 -2.06 -3.57 -8.72
N VAL A 74 -2.41 -4.22 -7.61
CA VAL A 74 -2.60 -3.57 -6.30
C VAL A 74 -1.30 -2.94 -5.82
N VAL A 75 -0.16 -3.66 -5.91
CA VAL A 75 1.16 -3.11 -5.55
C VAL A 75 1.48 -1.88 -6.40
N ARG A 76 1.32 -1.96 -7.73
CA ARG A 76 1.51 -0.81 -8.63
C ARG A 76 0.60 0.36 -8.29
N GLN A 77 -0.65 0.10 -7.91
CA GLN A 77 -1.59 1.15 -7.52
C GLN A 77 -1.15 1.85 -6.24
N ILE A 78 -0.69 1.11 -5.24
CA ILE A 78 -0.17 1.68 -3.99
C ILE A 78 1.08 2.51 -4.26
N GLU A 79 2.03 2.00 -5.05
CA GLU A 79 3.23 2.71 -5.45
C GLU A 79 2.91 3.99 -6.24
N GLY A 80 1.98 3.91 -7.18
CA GLY A 80 1.51 5.06 -7.97
C GLY A 80 0.85 6.12 -7.11
N ALA A 81 -0.01 5.72 -6.17
CA ALA A 81 -0.64 6.65 -5.22
C ALA A 81 0.40 7.32 -4.32
N ALA A 82 1.40 6.56 -3.83
CA ALA A 82 2.50 7.12 -3.05
C ALA A 82 3.33 8.11 -3.86
N ALA A 83 3.67 7.79 -5.12
CA ALA A 83 4.41 8.70 -5.99
C ALA A 83 3.63 10.00 -6.29
N ALA A 84 2.33 9.89 -6.57
CA ALA A 84 1.45 11.04 -6.78
C ALA A 84 1.38 11.93 -5.53
N GLN A 85 1.27 11.32 -4.34
CA GLN A 85 1.25 12.04 -3.07
C GLN A 85 2.55 12.80 -2.81
N LYS A 86 3.71 12.17 -3.04
CA LYS A 86 5.03 12.83 -2.90
C LYS A 86 5.14 14.04 -3.82
N GLN A 87 4.69 13.89 -5.06
CA GLN A 87 4.69 14.99 -6.03
C GLN A 87 3.75 16.11 -5.62
N ALA A 88 2.56 15.79 -5.12
CA ALA A 88 1.59 16.77 -4.61
C ALA A 88 2.17 17.56 -3.44
N TRP A 89 2.84 16.91 -2.49
CA TRP A 89 3.51 17.60 -1.38
C TRP A 89 4.62 18.53 -1.87
N HIS A 90 5.48 18.06 -2.78
CA HIS A 90 6.53 18.89 -3.34
C HIS A 90 5.97 20.12 -4.06
N GLN A 91 4.91 19.96 -4.86
CA GLN A 91 4.25 21.09 -5.51
C GLN A 91 3.63 22.06 -4.51
N ALA A 92 2.96 21.54 -3.47
CA ALA A 92 2.39 22.36 -2.40
C ALA A 92 3.48 23.15 -1.67
N PHE A 93 4.62 22.52 -1.36
CA PHE A 93 5.76 23.22 -0.77
C PHE A 93 6.30 24.32 -1.69
N VAL A 94 6.60 24.01 -2.94
CA VAL A 94 7.22 24.98 -3.86
C VAL A 94 6.32 26.17 -4.15
N SER A 95 5.00 25.95 -4.21
CA SER A 95 4.00 27.00 -4.47
C SER A 95 3.56 27.79 -3.25
N ASP A 96 3.93 27.34 -2.04
CA ASP A 96 3.55 28.02 -0.80
C ASP A 96 4.30 29.37 -0.66
N PRO A 97 3.61 30.49 -0.42
CA PRO A 97 4.25 31.81 -0.32
C PRO A 97 5.01 32.04 0.98
N GLU A 98 4.73 31.29 2.05
CA GLU A 98 5.36 31.45 3.36
C GLU A 98 6.64 30.62 3.51
N ILE A 99 6.65 29.40 2.94
CA ILE A 99 7.77 28.47 3.04
C ILE A 99 8.46 28.18 1.70
N GLY A 100 7.73 28.27 0.59
CA GLY A 100 8.22 28.02 -0.77
C GLY A 100 8.58 29.30 -1.51
N GLY A 101 8.41 29.28 -2.83
CA GLY A 101 8.66 30.43 -3.70
C GLY A 101 10.01 31.12 -3.43
N ALA A 102 9.96 32.42 -3.17
CA ALA A 102 11.14 33.23 -2.86
C ALA A 102 11.79 32.90 -1.51
N ARG A 103 11.05 32.28 -0.58
CA ARG A 103 11.53 31.91 0.76
C ARG A 103 12.11 30.50 0.82
N ARG A 104 12.05 29.74 -0.27
CA ARG A 104 12.48 28.34 -0.33
C ARG A 104 13.88 28.11 0.25
N THR A 105 14.88 28.87 -0.21
CA THR A 105 16.26 28.71 0.25
C THR A 105 16.43 29.00 1.75
N GLU A 106 15.76 30.04 2.25
CA GLU A 106 15.78 30.38 3.68
C GLU A 106 15.09 29.29 4.52
N THR A 107 13.94 28.81 4.05
CA THR A 107 13.21 27.71 4.68
C THR A 107 14.04 26.44 4.76
N GLU A 108 14.68 26.04 3.65
CA GLU A 108 15.55 24.86 3.59
C GLU A 108 16.73 25.01 4.55
N HIS A 109 17.33 26.20 4.63
CA HIS A 109 18.42 26.50 5.56
C HIS A 109 17.98 26.32 7.03
N PHE A 110 16.89 26.96 7.44
CA PHE A 110 16.38 26.81 8.81
C PHE A 110 15.90 25.38 9.09
N ALA A 111 15.23 24.72 8.15
CA ALA A 111 14.81 23.33 8.32
C ALA A 111 16.01 22.38 8.53
N ALA A 112 17.08 22.55 7.76
CA ALA A 112 18.32 21.79 7.96
C ALA A 112 18.93 22.06 9.33
N LYS A 113 19.00 23.33 9.75
CA LYS A 113 19.48 23.73 11.08
C LYS A 113 18.64 23.11 12.20
N GLY A 114 17.31 23.11 12.05
CA GLY A 114 16.39 22.50 13.02
C GLY A 114 16.61 20.99 13.15
N LEU A 115 16.81 20.29 12.03
CA LEU A 115 17.14 18.87 12.03
C LEU A 115 18.50 18.59 12.67
N ASP A 116 19.52 19.41 12.38
CA ASP A 116 20.85 19.30 13.01
C ASP A 116 20.77 19.48 14.53
N ALA A 117 19.98 20.44 15.01
CA ALA A 117 19.79 20.69 16.44
C ALA A 117 19.09 19.53 17.18
N LEU A 118 18.31 18.70 16.47
CA LEU A 118 17.74 17.46 17.01
C LEU A 118 18.72 16.27 16.96
N GLY A 119 19.93 16.46 16.46
CA GLY A 119 20.91 15.38 16.25
C GLY A 119 20.69 14.59 14.95
N TYR A 120 19.74 15.01 14.11
CA TYR A 120 19.54 14.42 12.79
C TYR A 120 20.44 15.12 11.77
N ALA A 121 21.75 14.94 11.91
CA ALA A 121 22.75 15.51 11.01
C ALA A 121 22.60 14.99 9.57
N GLN A 122 23.31 15.61 8.62
CA GLN A 122 23.38 15.12 7.24
C GLN A 122 23.80 13.64 7.22
N GLY A 123 23.09 12.83 6.43
CA GLY A 123 23.33 11.38 6.34
C GLY A 123 22.61 10.54 7.41
N HIS A 124 21.98 11.15 8.42
CA HIS A 124 21.22 10.41 9.43
C HIS A 124 20.06 9.60 8.80
N PRO A 125 19.78 8.36 9.27
CA PRO A 125 18.73 7.51 8.70
C PRO A 125 17.33 8.16 8.66
N PHE A 126 17.04 9.04 9.63
CA PHE A 126 15.79 9.80 9.64
C PHE A 126 15.66 10.74 8.44
N ARG A 127 16.73 11.44 8.02
CA ARG A 127 16.68 12.28 6.81
C ARG A 127 16.45 11.44 5.56
N GLN A 128 17.13 10.30 5.45
CA GLN A 128 16.89 9.36 4.36
C GLN A 128 15.44 8.86 4.33
N ALA A 129 14.84 8.60 5.50
CA ALA A 129 13.43 8.22 5.58
C ALA A 129 12.49 9.35 5.11
N LEU A 130 12.78 10.62 5.46
CA LEU A 130 12.03 11.77 4.98
C LEU A 130 12.13 11.93 3.45
N ASP A 131 13.31 11.72 2.88
CA ASP A 131 13.53 11.79 1.43
C ASP A 131 12.84 10.63 0.71
N ASN A 132 13.05 9.40 1.18
CA ASN A 132 12.47 8.20 0.58
C ASN A 132 10.95 8.17 0.66
N SER A 133 10.36 8.64 1.76
CA SER A 133 8.91 8.76 1.90
C SER A 133 8.34 9.99 1.19
N GLY A 134 9.19 10.98 0.84
CA GLY A 134 8.80 12.31 0.36
C GLY A 134 8.16 13.20 1.43
N PHE A 135 8.10 12.74 2.69
CA PHE A 135 7.53 13.50 3.80
C PHE A 135 8.39 14.72 4.17
N GLY A 136 9.67 14.74 3.78
CA GLY A 136 10.51 15.93 3.85
C GLY A 136 9.97 17.12 3.03
N ASN A 137 9.17 16.85 1.99
CA ASN A 137 8.51 17.89 1.17
C ASN A 137 7.12 18.28 1.68
N HIS A 138 6.62 17.66 2.77
CA HIS A 138 5.30 17.98 3.29
C HIS A 138 5.27 19.40 3.86
N PRO A 139 4.32 20.29 3.47
CA PRO A 139 4.32 21.69 3.91
C PRO A 139 4.37 21.87 5.43
N ASP A 140 3.55 21.13 6.18
CA ASP A 140 3.56 21.21 7.65
C ASP A 140 4.85 20.69 8.28
N MET A 141 5.47 19.68 7.67
CA MET A 141 6.76 19.16 8.14
C MET A 141 7.85 20.21 7.95
N ILE A 142 7.87 20.85 6.78
CA ILE A 142 8.79 21.94 6.47
C ILE A 142 8.56 23.13 7.41
N ARG A 143 7.31 23.54 7.67
CA ARG A 143 7.00 24.61 8.64
C ARG A 143 7.51 24.26 10.03
N ALA A 144 7.32 23.02 10.48
CA ALA A 144 7.78 22.57 11.78
C ALA A 144 9.30 22.67 11.92
N PHE A 145 10.06 22.13 10.96
CA PHE A 145 11.52 22.19 11.03
C PHE A 145 12.09 23.57 10.77
N ARG A 146 11.47 24.38 9.89
CA ARG A 146 11.83 25.79 9.71
C ARG A 146 11.71 26.54 11.03
N ARG A 147 10.54 26.47 11.69
CA ARG A 147 10.31 27.11 12.99
C ARG A 147 11.29 26.63 14.04
N LEU A 148 11.61 25.34 14.03
CA LEU A 148 12.61 24.78 14.93
C LEU A 148 13.98 25.40 14.68
N GLY A 149 14.41 25.51 13.42
CA GLY A 149 15.66 26.17 13.05
C GLY A 149 15.72 27.65 13.41
N GLU A 150 14.61 28.36 13.26
CA GLU A 150 14.47 29.76 13.71
C GLU A 150 14.64 29.90 15.23
N LEU A 151 14.18 28.91 16.00
CA LEU A 151 14.35 28.87 17.46
C LEU A 151 15.77 28.50 17.90
N VAL A 152 16.59 27.93 17.01
CA VAL A 152 17.99 27.63 17.30
C VAL A 152 18.80 28.91 17.06
N GLY A 153 19.38 29.47 18.11
CA GLY A 153 20.23 30.68 18.07
C GLY A 153 21.51 30.48 17.27
N GLU A 154 22.34 31.52 17.17
CA GLU A 154 23.60 31.48 16.39
C GLU A 154 24.56 30.39 16.90
N ASP A 155 24.57 30.14 18.20
CA ASP A 155 25.42 29.12 18.85
C ASP A 155 24.85 27.68 18.81
N GLY A 156 23.75 27.45 18.08
CA GLY A 156 23.12 26.11 18.06
C GLY A 156 22.27 25.78 19.30
N SER A 157 22.06 26.73 20.20
CA SER A 157 21.23 26.58 21.40
C SER A 157 19.82 27.16 21.20
N PHE A 158 18.80 26.59 21.83
CA PHE A 158 17.44 27.14 21.74
C PHE A 158 17.36 28.54 22.37
N VAL A 159 16.89 29.53 21.60
CA VAL A 159 16.60 30.87 22.08
C VAL A 159 15.45 30.77 23.07
N ARG A 160 15.75 30.92 24.36
CA ARG A 160 14.72 30.94 25.41
C ARG A 160 13.97 32.27 25.35
N PRO A 161 12.64 32.27 25.17
CA PRO A 161 11.86 33.48 25.41
C PRO A 161 12.02 33.83 26.89
N THR A 162 12.46 35.04 27.19
CA THR A 162 12.68 35.53 28.54
C THR A 162 11.35 35.82 29.24
N THR A 163 10.58 34.78 29.59
CA THR A 163 9.47 34.90 30.55
C THR A 163 9.54 33.79 31.59
N ALA A 164 10.10 34.16 32.73
CA ALA A 164 10.24 33.34 33.92
C ALA A 164 8.90 33.21 34.65
N THR A 165 8.02 32.28 34.27
CA THR A 165 6.95 31.83 35.19
C THR A 165 6.54 30.36 35.01
N SER A 166 6.79 29.70 33.88
CA SER A 166 6.38 28.29 33.67
C SER A 166 7.46 27.24 34.00
N ARG A 167 8.65 27.66 34.42
CA ARG A 167 9.81 26.76 34.62
C ARG A 167 9.77 25.89 35.88
N ASN A 168 8.81 26.10 36.79
CA ASN A 168 8.77 25.35 38.05
C ASN A 168 7.78 24.18 38.06
N ARG A 169 7.10 23.90 36.94
CA ARG A 169 6.25 22.71 36.80
C ARG A 169 6.95 21.67 35.96
N PRO A 170 7.06 20.45 36.47
CA PRO A 170 7.91 19.48 35.85
C PRO A 170 7.10 18.78 34.71
N VAL A 171 7.80 18.24 33.69
CA VAL A 171 7.28 18.07 32.31
C VAL A 171 5.91 17.36 32.18
N TRP A 172 5.69 16.30 32.95
CA TRP A 172 4.49 15.47 32.91
C TRP A 172 3.26 16.24 33.36
N GLU A 173 3.41 17.18 34.30
CA GLU A 173 2.32 18.03 34.78
C GLU A 173 1.86 19.06 33.74
N ARG A 174 2.69 19.32 32.72
CA ARG A 174 2.38 20.20 31.58
C ARG A 174 1.70 19.45 30.44
N LEU A 175 2.03 18.17 30.27
CA LEU A 175 1.46 17.32 29.22
C LEU A 175 0.16 16.64 29.66
N TYR A 176 0.00 16.38 30.96
CA TYR A 176 -1.17 15.73 31.55
C TYR A 176 -1.73 16.54 32.73
N PRO A 177 -2.29 17.74 32.48
CA PRO A 177 -2.78 18.64 33.54
C PRO A 177 -4.00 18.11 34.32
N ASN A 178 -4.52 16.93 33.96
CA ASN A 178 -5.80 16.41 34.46
C ASN A 178 -5.63 15.19 35.39
N GLU A 179 -4.41 14.70 35.61
CA GLU A 179 -4.12 13.47 36.37
C GLU A 179 -3.70 13.70 37.82
N SER A 180 -3.56 14.96 38.27
CA SER A 180 -3.12 15.32 39.63
C SER A 180 -4.26 15.84 40.52
N ARG A 181 -5.34 15.07 40.66
CA ARG A 181 -6.35 15.27 41.72
C ARG A 181 -6.29 14.19 42.79
#